data_AF-A0A851D9E7-F1
#
_entry.id   AF-A0A851D9E7-F1
#
_cell.length_a   1.000
_cell.length_b   1.000
_cell.length_c   1.000
_cell.angle_alpha   90.00
_cell.angle_beta   90.00
_cell.angle_gamma   90.00
#
_symmetry.space_group_name_H-M   'P 1'
#
loop_
_entity.id
_entity.type
_entity.pdbx_description
1 polymer ?
#
loop_
_entity_poly.entity_id
_entity_poly.type
_entity_poly.pdbx_seq_one_letter_code
_entity_poly.pdbx_strand_id
1 'polypeptide(L)'
;DPWLWTEQQVCQWLSWAINEFSLANVNFHQFLMSGQDLCNLGKERFLELAPDYVGDILWEHLEQMIKDSQEKTQDQYVESSHLTSVPHWVNNNTLS
;
A
#
# COMPACT_ATOMS: atom_id res chain seq x y z
N ASP A 1 5.27 2.08 -2.96
CA ASP A 1 4.74 3.28 -2.30
C ASP A 1 4.16 4.21 -3.35
N PRO A 2 2.82 4.24 -3.50
CA PRO A 2 2.13 5.15 -4.40
C PRO A 2 2.45 6.63 -4.17
N TRP A 3 2.82 7.03 -2.94
CA TRP A 3 3.17 8.42 -2.62
C TRP A 3 4.47 8.90 -3.28
N LEU A 4 5.35 7.97 -3.67
CA LEU A 4 6.64 8.28 -4.27
C LEU A 4 6.62 8.15 -5.80
N TRP A 5 5.46 7.87 -6.40
CA TRP A 5 5.39 7.65 -7.82
C TRP A 5 5.63 8.92 -8.62
N THR A 6 6.42 8.79 -9.68
CA THR A 6 6.45 9.76 -10.77
C THR A 6 5.24 9.58 -11.67
N GLU A 7 4.95 10.58 -12.50
CA GLU A 7 3.91 10.49 -13.54
C GLU A 7 4.05 9.24 -14.41
N GLN A 8 5.28 8.90 -14.82
CA GLN A 8 5.55 7.69 -15.59
C GLN A 8 5.17 6.41 -14.83
N GLN A 9 5.42 6.36 -13.51
CA GLN A 9 5.07 5.21 -12.69
C GLN A 9 3.56 5.08 -12.51
N VAL A 10 2.82 6.19 -12.43
CA VAL A 10 1.35 6.18 -12.46
C VAL A 10 0.84 5.60 -13.78
N CYS A 11 1.40 6.02 -14.92
CA CYS A 11 1.03 5.44 -16.22
C CYS A 11 1.37 3.95 -16.35
N GLN A 12 2.51 3.52 -15.78
CA GLN A 12 2.89 2.11 -15.76
C GLN A 12 1.92 1.28 -14.91
N TRP A 13 1.54 1.78 -13.73
CA TRP A 13 0.54 1.15 -12.88
C TRP A 13 -0.81 1.02 -13.60
N LEU A 14 -1.29 2.08 -14.24
CA LEU A 14 -2.52 2.05 -15.04
C LEU A 14 -2.43 1.02 -16.17
N SER A 15 -1.33 1.01 -16.91
CA SER A 15 -1.11 0.05 -18.00
C SER A 15 -1.14 -1.38 -17.50
N TRP A 16 -0.52 -1.66 -16.35
CA TRP A 16 -0.56 -2.97 -15.73
C TRP A 16 -1.98 -3.33 -15.30
N ALA A 17 -2.67 -2.45 -14.57
CA ALA A 17 -4.01 -2.71 -14.05
C ALA A 17 -5.04 -2.94 -15.17
N ILE A 18 -4.93 -2.20 -16.27
CA ILE A 18 -5.76 -2.37 -17.46
C ILE A 18 -5.61 -3.78 -18.04
N ASN A 19 -4.37 -4.29 -18.12
CA ASN A 19 -4.13 -5.63 -18.64
C ASN A 19 -4.54 -6.72 -17.63
N GLU A 20 -4.20 -6.55 -16.35
CA GLU A 20 -4.48 -7.52 -15.28
C GLU A 20 -5.98 -7.73 -15.08
N PHE A 21 -6.74 -6.63 -15.01
CA PHE A 21 -8.19 -6.67 -14.78
C PHE A 21 -9.00 -6.61 -16.08
N SER A 22 -8.35 -6.68 -17.25
CA SER A 22 -9.00 -6.58 -18.57
C SER A 22 -9.92 -5.35 -18.70
N LEU A 23 -9.44 -4.20 -18.21
CA LEU A 23 -10.19 -2.94 -18.23
C LEU A 23 -10.11 -2.31 -19.63
N ALA A 24 -11.12 -1.55 -20.00
CA ALA A 24 -11.15 -0.84 -21.28
C ALA A 24 -11.55 0.62 -21.06
N ASN A 25 -11.28 1.47 -22.06
CA ASN A 25 -11.70 2.87 -22.10
C ASN A 25 -11.12 3.75 -20.96
N VAL A 26 -9.98 3.38 -20.40
CA VAL A 26 -9.26 4.22 -19.45
C VAL A 26 -8.51 5.32 -20.19
N ASN A 27 -8.76 6.58 -19.80
CA ASN A 27 -8.07 7.71 -20.39
C ASN A 27 -6.81 8.07 -19.57
N PHE A 28 -5.64 7.63 -20.06
CA PHE A 28 -4.36 7.93 -19.42
C PHE A 28 -4.09 9.42 -19.23
N HIS A 29 -4.62 10.30 -20.10
CA HIS A 29 -4.42 11.74 -19.97
C HIS A 29 -5.07 12.31 -18.71
N GLN A 30 -6.13 11.69 -18.19
CA GLN A 30 -6.78 12.10 -16.95
C GLN A 30 -5.90 11.81 -15.72
N PHE A 31 -4.91 10.92 -15.86
CA PHE A 31 -4.02 10.47 -14.79
C PHE A 31 -2.57 10.91 -14.98
N LEU A 32 -2.32 11.91 -15.84
CA LEU A 32 -0.99 12.52 -15.99
C LEU A 32 -0.68 13.42 -14.79
N MET A 33 -0.35 12.78 -13.66
CA MET A 33 -0.02 13.45 -12.42
C MET A 33 0.95 12.62 -11.59
N SER A 34 1.54 13.25 -10.57
CA SER A 34 2.41 12.54 -9.64
C SER A 34 1.64 11.57 -8.75
N GLY A 35 2.34 10.61 -8.15
CA GLY A 35 1.79 9.72 -7.14
C GLY A 35 1.20 10.47 -5.93
N GLN A 36 1.78 11.61 -5.57
CA GLN A 36 1.28 12.46 -4.49
C GLN A 36 -0.10 13.03 -4.84
N ASP A 37 -0.24 13.60 -6.05
CA ASP A 37 -1.53 14.14 -6.52
C ASP A 37 -2.57 13.02 -6.63
N LEU A 38 -2.16 11.85 -7.12
CA LEU A 38 -3.00 10.67 -7.24
C LEU A 38 -3.56 10.21 -5.89
N CYS A 39 -2.71 10.13 -4.88
CA CYS A 39 -3.12 9.74 -3.52
C CYS A 39 -3.96 10.83 -2.84
N ASN A 40 -3.74 12.11 -3.17
CA ASN A 40 -4.47 13.24 -2.59
C ASN A 40 -5.83 13.52 -3.25
N LEU A 41 -6.11 13.01 -4.45
CA LEU A 41 -7.38 13.19 -5.16
C LEU A 41 -8.61 12.78 -4.33
N GLY A 42 -8.48 11.68 -3.59
CA GLY A 42 -9.61 11.04 -2.91
C GLY A 42 -10.54 10.30 -3.87
N LYS A 43 -11.36 9.40 -3.31
CA LYS A 43 -12.22 8.48 -4.08
C LYS A 43 -13.14 9.20 -5.05
N GLU A 44 -13.87 10.21 -4.59
CA GLU A 44 -14.87 10.92 -5.40
C GLU A 44 -14.25 11.51 -6.68
N ARG A 45 -13.13 12.23 -6.56
CA ARG A 45 -12.46 12.82 -7.72
C ARG A 45 -11.79 11.78 -8.61
N PHE A 46 -11.24 10.71 -8.03
CA PHE A 46 -10.70 9.62 -8.82
C PHE A 46 -11.77 8.96 -9.70
N LEU A 47 -12.96 8.73 -9.15
CA LEU A 47 -14.09 8.14 -9.87
C LEU A 47 -14.64 9.08 -10.97
N GLU A 48 -14.47 10.39 -10.87
CA GLU A 48 -14.82 11.32 -11.96
C GLU A 48 -13.85 11.23 -13.15
N LEU A 49 -12.60 10.79 -12.92
CA LEU A 49 -11.56 10.70 -13.95
C LEU A 49 -11.58 9.37 -14.73
N ALA A 50 -12.21 8.34 -14.16
CA ALA A 50 -12.33 7.01 -14.75
C ALA A 50 -13.80 6.64 -15.04
N PRO A 51 -14.08 5.71 -15.96
CA PRO A 51 -15.42 5.14 -16.11
C PRO A 51 -15.88 4.44 -14.83
N ASP A 52 -17.16 4.55 -14.45
CA ASP A 52 -17.72 4.07 -13.18
C ASP A 52 -17.12 2.74 -12.66
N TYR A 53 -17.36 1.63 -13.37
CA TYR A 53 -16.91 0.30 -12.93
C TYR A 53 -15.39 0.13 -12.96
N VAL A 54 -14.69 0.90 -13.80
CA VAL A 54 -13.23 0.86 -13.92
C VAL A 54 -12.58 1.67 -12.80
N GLY A 55 -13.17 2.82 -12.47
CA GLY A 55 -12.72 3.69 -11.40
C GLY A 55 -12.74 2.98 -10.05
N ASP A 56 -13.81 2.22 -9.76
CA ASP A 56 -13.91 1.47 -8.51
C ASP A 56 -12.78 0.43 -8.37
N ILE A 57 -12.54 -0.38 -9.41
CA ILE A 57 -11.48 -1.41 -9.42
C ILE A 57 -10.09 -0.77 -9.23
N LEU A 58 -9.80 0.30 -9.97
CA LEU A 58 -8.53 1.00 -9.89
C LEU A 58 -8.33 1.66 -8.52
N TRP A 59 -9.37 2.28 -7.97
CA TRP A 59 -9.33 2.92 -6.67
C TRP A 59 -9.10 1.91 -5.55
N GLU A 60 -9.82 0.78 -5.55
CA GLU A 60 -9.63 -0.29 -4.56
C GLU A 60 -8.19 -0.80 -4.57
N HIS A 61 -7.62 -1.00 -5.76
CA HIS A 61 -6.23 -1.44 -5.89
C HIS A 61 -5.24 -0.38 -5.38
N LEU A 62 -5.45 0.89 -5.73
CA LEU A 62 -4.62 2.00 -5.24
C LEU A 62 -4.67 2.10 -3.70
N GLU A 63 -5.86 2.00 -3.11
CA GLU A 63 -6.05 2.08 -1.66
C GLU A 63 -5.30 0.95 -0.93
N GLN A 64 -5.36 -0.27 -1.45
CA GLN A 64 -4.60 -1.39 -0.89
C GLN A 64 -3.09 -1.11 -0.93
N MET A 65 -2.57 -0.61 -2.06
CA MET A 65 -1.15 -0.27 -2.18
C MET A 65 -0.71 0.86 -1.23
N ILE A 66 -1.59 1.82 -0.97
CA ILE A 66 -1.33 2.90 0.00
C ILE A 66 -1.27 2.32 1.42
N LYS A 67 -2.23 1.48 1.81
CA LYS A 67 -2.26 0.81 3.13
C LYS A 67 -1.00 -0.03 3.35
N ASP A 68 -0.65 -0.88 2.39
CA ASP A 68 0.55 -1.73 2.45
C ASP A 68 1.85 -0.91 2.56
N SER A 69 1.85 0.32 2.05
CA SER A 69 3.01 1.22 2.16
C SER A 69 3.10 1.90 3.53
N GLN A 70 1.98 2.07 4.24
CA GLN A 70 1.95 2.61 5.60
C GLN A 70 2.22 1.54 6.67
N GLU A 71 1.71 0.32 6.50
CA GLU A 71 1.89 -0.77 7.48
C GLU A 71 3.36 -1.21 7.65
N LYS A 72 4.19 -1.05 6.61
CA LYS A 72 5.65 -1.31 6.69
C LYS A 72 6.39 -0.44 7.70
N THR A 73 5.76 0.60 8.24
CA THR A 73 6.34 1.42 9.31
C THR A 73 6.07 0.87 10.71
N GLN A 74 5.14 -0.10 10.87
CA GLN A 74 4.72 -0.58 12.20
C GLN A 74 5.22 -1.99 12.57
N ASP A 75 5.62 -2.81 11.60
CA ASP A 75 6.05 -4.20 11.86
C ASP A 75 7.53 -4.38 12.24
N GLN A 76 8.33 -3.31 12.32
CA GLN A 76 9.75 -3.40 12.72
C GLN A 76 10.00 -3.11 14.21
N TYR A 77 9.02 -3.34 15.09
CA TYR A 77 9.18 -3.14 16.54
C TYR A 77 8.72 -4.29 17.46
N VAL A 78 8.46 -5.50 16.92
CA VAL A 78 8.17 -6.68 17.76
C VAL A 78 8.97 -7.91 17.32
N GLU A 79 10.27 -7.79 17.04
CA GLU A 79 11.14 -8.97 16.90
C GLU A 79 12.61 -8.66 17.27
N SER A 80 12.84 -7.89 18.33
CA SER A 80 14.19 -7.71 18.89
C SER A 80 14.19 -7.45 20.40
N SER A 81 13.28 -8.13 21.11
CA SER A 81 13.28 -8.21 22.59
C SER A 81 13.49 -9.63 23.14
N HIS A 82 13.85 -10.61 22.31
CA HIS A 82 14.26 -11.94 22.79
C HIS A 82 15.78 -12.03 22.98
N LEU A 83 16.34 -11.16 23.83
CA LEU A 83 17.58 -11.45 24.52
C LEU A 83 17.24 -11.86 25.96
N THR A 84 17.52 -13.12 26.27
CA THR A 84 17.73 -13.68 27.62
C THR A 84 16.58 -13.54 28.62
N SER A 85 15.46 -14.24 28.40
CA SER A 85 14.61 -14.66 29.53
C SER A 85 14.99 -16.08 29.91
N VAL A 86 15.91 -16.21 30.86
CA VAL A 86 16.10 -17.46 31.60
C VAL A 86 14.72 -17.84 32.18
N PRO A 87 14.20 -19.06 31.96
CA PRO A 87 12.94 -19.46 32.56
C PRO A 87 13.01 -19.39 34.08
N HIS A 88 12.08 -18.64 34.67
CA HIS A 88 12.01 -18.32 36.10
C HIS A 88 11.83 -19.51 37.06
N TRP A 89 11.87 -20.77 36.59
CA TRP A 89 11.85 -21.97 37.43
C TRP A 89 13.25 -22.52 37.74
N VAL A 90 14.29 -22.06 37.03
CA VAL A 90 15.68 -22.47 37.24
C VAL A 90 16.39 -21.48 38.18
N ASN A 91 15.88 -21.29 39.39
CA ASN A 91 16.73 -21.01 40.54
C ASN A 91 15.93 -21.19 41.82
N ASN A 92 16.13 -22.32 42.50
CA ASN A 92 16.24 -22.40 43.96
C ASN A 92 16.50 -23.86 44.34
N ASN A 93 17.76 -24.24 44.27
CA ASN A 93 18.31 -25.22 45.19
C ASN A 93 19.75 -24.83 45.53
N THR A 94 19.94 -24.13 46.65
CA THR A 94 21.21 -24.17 47.37
C THR A 94 20.96 -23.96 48.88
N LEU A 95 20.88 -25.10 49.58
CA LEU A 95 21.47 -25.41 50.89
C LEU A 95 21.39 -24.37 52.03
N SER A 96 20.57 -24.69 53.04
CA SER A 96 21.04 -24.82 54.43
C SER A 96 20.21 -25.86 55.18
#